data_AF-A0A2M8GMM8-F1
#
_entry.id   AF-A0A2M8GMM8-F1
#
_cell.length_a   1.000
_cell.length_b   1.000
_cell.length_c   1.000
_cell.angle_alpha   90.00
_cell.angle_beta   90.00
_cell.angle_gamma   90.00
#
_symmetry.space_group_name_H-M   'P 1'
#
loop_
_entity.id
_entity.type
_entity.pdbx_description
1 polymer ?
#
loop_
_entity_poly.entity_id
_entity_poly.type
_entity_poly.pdbx_seq_one_letter_code
_entity_poly.pdbx_strand_id
1 'polypeptide(L)'
;ELMKLYGVGPETSRILLFEALHHYDAFDHIAPWQQKIYSQLFYNQPLVSANKIKKDIIKHYGRYSMLAVHYIWEDIFWRRKNEKIDWLEKEIRL
;
A
#
# COMPACT_ATOMS: atom_id res chain seq x y z
N GLU A 1 7.23 -18.39 6.63
CA GLU A 1 6.85 -19.57 5.82
C GLU A 1 6.69 -19.28 4.33
N LEU A 2 5.78 -18.41 3.88
CA LEU A 2 5.54 -18.17 2.44
C LEU A 2 6.79 -17.78 1.63
N MET A 3 7.63 -16.88 2.17
CA MET A 3 8.88 -16.46 1.50
C MET A 3 9.95 -17.56 1.38
N LYS A 4 9.74 -18.76 1.95
CA LYS A 4 10.62 -19.91 1.72
C LYS A 4 10.39 -20.55 0.35
N LEU A 5 9.26 -20.24 -0.30
CA LEU A 5 8.93 -20.72 -1.64
C LEU A 5 9.71 -19.91 -2.68
N TYR A 6 10.35 -20.60 -3.63
CA TYR A 6 11.08 -19.95 -4.72
C TYR A 6 10.13 -19.05 -5.54
N GLY A 7 10.54 -17.81 -5.78
CA GLY A 7 9.73 -16.81 -6.49
C GLY A 7 8.77 -16.00 -5.61
N VAL A 8 8.66 -16.30 -4.31
CA VAL A 8 7.79 -15.54 -3.38
C VAL A 8 8.61 -14.51 -2.61
N GLY A 9 8.50 -13.25 -3.02
CA GLY A 9 9.07 -12.10 -2.32
C GLY A 9 8.13 -11.50 -1.26
N PRO A 10 8.57 -10.46 -0.53
CA PRO A 10 7.77 -9.78 0.50
C PRO A 10 6.43 -9.26 -0.04
N GLU A 11 6.43 -8.66 -1.23
CA GLU A 11 5.19 -8.12 -1.83
C GLU A 11 4.21 -9.24 -2.21
N THR A 12 4.69 -10.30 -2.86
CA THR A 12 3.87 -11.48 -3.17
C THR A 12 3.31 -12.12 -1.90
N SER A 13 4.14 -12.24 -0.85
CA SER A 13 3.70 -12.77 0.44
C SER A 13 2.61 -11.90 1.07
N ARG A 14 2.77 -10.57 1.04
CA ARG A 14 1.78 -9.61 1.56
C ARG A 14 0.45 -9.73 0.83
N ILE A 15 0.47 -9.81 -0.51
CA ILE A 15 -0.72 -9.99 -1.34
C ILE A 15 -1.43 -11.29 -0.98
N LEU A 16 -0.72 -12.42 -0.90
CA LEU A 16 -1.30 -13.72 -0.55
C LEU A 16 -1.93 -13.70 0.85
N LEU A 17 -1.24 -13.13 1.84
CA LEU A 17 -1.74 -13.03 3.20
C LEU A 17 -3.04 -12.21 3.26
N PHE A 18 -3.10 -11.09 2.54
CA PHE A 18 -4.26 -10.21 2.56
C PHE A 18 -5.43 -10.75 1.70
N GLU A 19 -5.20 -10.98 0.41
CA GLU A 19 -6.27 -11.24 -0.56
C GLU A 19 -6.81 -12.68 -0.51
N ALA A 20 -5.94 -13.67 -0.30
CA ALA A 20 -6.36 -15.07 -0.26
C ALA A 20 -6.66 -15.55 1.16
N LEU A 21 -5.87 -15.10 2.15
CA LEU A 21 -5.92 -15.60 3.52
C LEU A 21 -6.55 -14.64 4.53
N HIS A 22 -7.00 -13.45 4.09
CA HIS A 22 -7.76 -12.49 4.90
C HIS A 22 -7.03 -11.99 6.16
N HIS A 23 -5.70 -11.95 6.15
CA HIS A 23 -4.89 -11.29 7.18
C HIS A 23 -4.94 -9.76 7.00
N TYR A 24 -5.91 -9.10 7.64
CA TYR A 24 -6.15 -7.65 7.53
C TYR A 24 -5.08 -6.77 8.17
N ASP A 25 -4.14 -7.35 8.90
CA ASP A 25 -3.03 -6.70 9.57
C ASP A 25 -1.69 -6.88 8.84
N ALA A 26 -1.67 -7.57 7.68
CA ALA A 26 -0.49 -7.82 6.87
C ALA A 26 0.05 -6.56 6.14
N PHE A 27 0.45 -5.55 6.92
CA PHE A 27 1.01 -4.27 6.46
C PHE A 27 2.46 -4.08 6.93
N ASP A 28 3.29 -5.10 6.72
CA ASP A 28 4.69 -5.16 7.17
C ASP A 28 5.68 -4.67 6.10
N HIS A 29 5.33 -4.82 4.83
CA HIS A 29 6.11 -4.41 3.66
C HIS A 29 5.40 -3.29 2.87
N ILE A 30 6.19 -2.32 2.40
CA ILE A 30 5.77 -1.26 1.48
C ILE A 30 6.80 -1.23 0.34
N ALA A 31 6.35 -1.48 -0.89
CA ALA A 31 7.21 -1.41 -2.06
C ALA A 31 7.63 0.04 -2.36
N PRO A 32 8.80 0.29 -3.01
CA PRO A 32 9.27 1.66 -3.27
C PRO A 32 8.29 2.54 -4.05
N TRP A 33 7.52 1.96 -4.95
CA TRP A 33 6.52 2.69 -5.73
C TRP A 33 5.27 3.02 -4.89
N GLN A 34 4.82 2.09 -4.02
CA GLN A 34 3.76 2.36 -3.05
C GLN A 34 4.15 3.47 -2.08
N GLN A 35 5.42 3.48 -1.65
CA GLN A 35 5.94 4.53 -0.77
C GLN A 35 5.72 5.92 -1.36
N LYS A 36 5.98 6.12 -2.65
CA LYS A 36 5.77 7.42 -3.31
C LYS A 36 4.30 7.83 -3.31
N ILE A 37 3.42 6.90 -3.69
CA ILE A 37 1.96 7.12 -3.69
C ILE A 37 1.47 7.44 -2.27
N TYR A 38 1.87 6.67 -1.26
CA TYR A 38 1.52 6.89 0.15
C TYR A 38 2.09 8.20 0.72
N SER A 39 3.28 8.61 0.28
CA SER A 39 3.88 9.89 0.69
C SER A 39 3.00 11.06 0.22
N GLN A 40 2.50 10.98 -1.02
CA GLN A 40 1.61 11.99 -1.57
C GLN A 40 0.21 11.91 -0.95
N LEU A 41 -0.37 10.71 -0.82
CA LEU A 41 -1.73 10.50 -0.29
C LEU A 41 -1.88 10.89 1.19
N PHE A 42 -0.97 10.42 2.04
CA PHE A 42 -1.14 10.56 3.49
C PHE A 42 -0.46 11.81 4.06
N TYR A 43 0.53 12.35 3.36
CA TYR A 43 1.37 13.44 3.88
C TYR A 43 1.49 14.64 2.95
N ASN A 44 0.99 14.56 1.72
CA ASN A 44 1.19 15.57 0.67
C ASN A 44 2.67 15.96 0.52
N GLN A 45 3.56 14.95 0.57
CA GLN A 45 5.00 15.10 0.47
C GLN A 45 5.56 14.20 -0.63
N PRO A 46 6.65 14.61 -1.32
CA PRO A 46 7.22 13.82 -2.41
C PRO A 46 7.78 12.47 -1.95
N LEU A 47 8.32 12.41 -0.73
CA LEU A 47 8.86 11.17 -0.15
C LEU A 47 8.86 11.20 1.37
N VAL A 48 8.20 10.23 1.97
CA VAL A 48 8.18 9.93 3.41
C VAL A 48 8.76 8.55 3.61
N SER A 49 9.54 8.33 4.66
CA SER A 49 10.15 7.02 4.90
C SER A 49 9.10 5.93 5.09
N ALA A 50 9.28 4.78 4.45
CA ALA A 50 8.35 3.64 4.56
C ALA A 50 8.11 3.22 6.02
N ASN A 51 9.14 3.31 6.87
CA ASN A 51 9.02 3.04 8.31
C ASN A 51 8.08 4.02 9.03
N LYS A 52 8.10 5.31 8.67
CA LYS A 52 7.18 6.29 9.24
C LYS A 52 5.75 6.01 8.79
N ILE A 53 5.55 5.80 7.48
CA ILE A 53 4.24 5.47 6.91
C ILE A 53 3.65 4.24 7.62
N LYS A 54 4.43 3.15 7.71
CA LYS A 54 4.03 1.93 8.38
C LYS A 54 3.65 2.16 9.84
N LYS A 55 4.48 2.87 10.61
CA LYS A 55 4.19 3.17 12.02
C LYS A 55 2.91 3.97 12.19
N ASP A 56 2.71 4.99 11.37
CA ASP A 56 1.55 5.88 11.47
C ASP A 56 0.26 5.13 11.10
N ILE A 57 0.28 4.32 10.04
CA ILE A 57 -0.85 3.45 9.64
C ILE A 57 -1.18 2.43 10.74
N ILE A 58 -0.19 1.70 11.25
CA ILE A 58 -0.39 0.70 12.32
C ILE A 58 -0.93 1.37 13.58
N LYS A 59 -0.42 2.56 13.93
CA LYS A 59 -0.91 3.32 15.07
C LYS A 59 -2.38 3.73 14.91
N HIS A 60 -2.81 4.08 13.69
CA HIS A 60 -4.16 4.58 13.45
C HIS A 60 -5.19 3.44 13.27
N TYR A 61 -4.83 2.37 12.56
CA TYR A 61 -5.76 1.32 12.14
C TYR A 61 -5.56 -0.03 12.84
N GLY A 62 -4.46 -0.23 13.55
CA GLY A 62 -4.17 -1.45 14.30
C GLY A 62 -4.30 -2.72 13.44
N ARG A 63 -5.15 -3.66 13.88
CA ARG A 63 -5.38 -4.94 13.18
C ARG A 63 -6.03 -4.82 11.80
N TYR A 64 -6.51 -3.64 11.43
CA TYR A 64 -7.16 -3.38 10.14
C TYR A 64 -6.28 -2.56 9.21
N SER A 65 -4.98 -2.45 9.49
CA SER A 65 -4.04 -1.61 8.74
C SER A 65 -4.02 -1.89 7.25
N MET A 66 -3.89 -3.16 6.86
CA MET A 66 -3.85 -3.53 5.44
C MET A 66 -5.22 -3.32 4.79
N LEU A 67 -6.30 -3.65 5.50
CA LEU A 67 -7.66 -3.44 5.01
C LEU A 67 -7.97 -1.95 4.77
N ALA A 68 -7.63 -1.08 5.72
CA ALA A 68 -7.83 0.35 5.60
C ALA A 68 -7.03 0.94 4.43
N VAL A 69 -5.76 0.56 4.31
CA VAL A 69 -4.92 1.01 3.17
C VAL A 69 -5.47 0.48 1.84
N HIS A 70 -5.98 -0.74 1.81
CA HIS A 70 -6.62 -1.29 0.60
C HIS A 70 -7.85 -0.49 0.19
N TYR A 71 -8.73 -0.10 1.13
CA TYR A 71 -9.87 0.77 0.79
C TYR A 71 -9.45 2.15 0.27
N ILE A 72 -8.40 2.74 0.85
CA ILE A 72 -7.86 4.02 0.37
C ILE A 72 -7.26 3.86 -1.04
N TRP A 73 -6.63 2.72 -1.29
CA TRP A 73 -6.12 2.36 -2.61
C TRP A 73 -7.25 2.24 -3.64
N GLU A 74 -8.31 1.51 -3.31
CA GLU A 74 -9.47 1.35 -4.19
C GLU A 74 -10.14 2.70 -4.47
N ASP A 75 -10.30 3.56 -3.45
CA ASP A 75 -10.86 4.90 -3.63
C ASP A 75 -10.05 5.74 -4.63
N ILE A 76 -8.72 5.80 -4.47
CA ILE A 76 -7.89 6.64 -5.35
C ILE A 76 -7.88 6.12 -6.79
N PHE A 77 -7.85 4.80 -6.99
CA PHE A 77 -7.89 4.22 -8.34
C PHE A 77 -9.29 4.31 -8.96
N TRP A 78 -10.34 4.20 -8.16
CA TRP A 78 -11.71 4.46 -8.59
C TRP A 78 -11.88 5.91 -9.05
N ARG A 79 -11.38 6.86 -8.26
CA ARG A 79 -11.36 8.28 -8.64
C ARG A 79 -10.59 8.50 -9.93
N ARG A 80 -9.36 7.98 -10.04
CA ARG A 80 -8.54 8.07 -11.26
C ARG A 80 -9.27 7.59 -12.53
N LYS A 81 -10.13 6.57 -12.42
CA LYS A 81 -10.94 6.08 -13.53
C LYS A 81 -11.96 7.11 -14.04
N ASN A 82 -12.43 8.00 -13.17
CA ASN A 82 -13.48 8.98 -13.44
C ASN A 82 -12.95 10.42 -13.61
N GLU A 83 -11.80 10.73 -13.01
CA GLU A 83 -11.16 12.04 -13.04
C GLU A 83 -9.67 11.92 -13.30
N LYS A 84 -9.09 12.92 -13.98
CA LYS A 84 -7.64 12.97 -14.20
C LYS A 84 -6.94 13.45 -12.93
N ILE A 85 -6.03 12.64 -12.40
CA ILE A 85 -5.25 12.96 -11.21
C ILE A 85 -3.78 13.19 -11.61
N ASP A 86 -3.43 14.44 -11.92
CA ASP A 86 -2.14 14.79 -12.55
C ASP A 86 -0.89 14.31 -11.81
N TRP A 87 -0.92 14.26 -10.47
CA TRP A 87 0.22 13.76 -9.71
C TRP A 87 0.32 12.22 -9.77
N LEU A 88 -0.82 11.53 -9.80
CA LEU A 88 -0.87 10.07 -9.80
C LEU A 88 -0.49 9.49 -11.16
N GLU A 89 -0.88 10.16 -12.26
CA GLU A 89 -0.46 9.78 -13.61
C GLU A 89 1.06 9.82 -13.81
N LYS A 90 1.80 10.61 -13.02
CA LYS A 90 3.27 10.64 -13.07
C LYS A 90 3.90 9.41 -12.41
N GLU A 91 3.21 8.83 -11.43
CA GLU A 91 3.70 7.67 -10.66
C GLU A 91 3.27 6.33 -11.28
N ILE A 92 2.14 6.30 -11.98
CA ILE A 92 1.63 5.10 -12.66
C ILE A 92 2.03 5.14 -14.14
N ARG A 93 2.95 4.27 -14.53
CA ARG A 93 3.24 4.01 -15.95
C ARG A 93 2.35 2.86 -16.41
N LEU A 94 1.29 3.19 -17.16
CA LEU A 94 0.58 2.24 -18.02
C LEU A 94 1.20 2.27 -19.41
#